data_AF-A0A835KRY6-F1
#
_entry.id   AF-A0A835KRY6-F1
#
_cell.length_a   1.000
_cell.length_b   1.000
_cell.length_c   1.000
_cell.angle_alpha   90.00
_cell.angle_beta   90.00
_cell.angle_gamma   90.00
#
_symmetry.space_group_name_H-M   'P 1'
#
loop_
_entity.id
_entity.type
_entity.pdbx_description
1 polymer ?
#
loop_
_entity_poly.entity_id
_entity_poly.type
_entity_poly.pdbx_seq_one_letter_code
_entity_poly.pdbx_strand_id
1 'polypeptide(L)'
;MLEAQARYARKPKGKGKAFPFVHCWLQIRHSEKFASREQANLQAQSNSSHGQDEGQQESGQGQDSSAPNAKKAQPPGRKKSKENMKRDEGDDEYKVMMKNLMAMKTEEHKLKKDKWDMDKFLEQRRLDIEERRLQWEQEKEIMFCDLSTLDNDQRTYVLAKRAEIAKTASLSSSGGGSIGESGNFSSV
;
A
#
# COMPACT_ATOMS: atom_id res chain seq x y z
N MET A 1 -18.85 -23.67 13.97
CA MET A 1 -17.44 -23.81 13.55
C MET A 1 -17.29 -24.39 12.14
N LEU A 2 -17.65 -25.66 11.89
CA LEU A 2 -17.41 -26.31 10.58
C LEU A 2 -17.91 -25.54 9.35
N GLU A 3 -19.08 -24.89 9.41
CA GLU A 3 -19.61 -24.12 8.26
C GLU A 3 -18.65 -23.00 7.82
N ALA A 4 -18.03 -22.28 8.77
CA ALA A 4 -17.09 -21.21 8.46
C ALA A 4 -15.87 -21.77 7.72
N GLN A 5 -15.27 -22.84 8.24
CA GLN A 5 -14.10 -23.49 7.63
C GLN A 5 -14.42 -23.99 6.22
N ALA A 6 -15.60 -24.58 6.01
CA ALA A 6 -16.07 -25.00 4.68
C ALA A 6 -16.30 -23.83 3.71
N ARG A 7 -16.68 -22.64 4.21
CA ARG A 7 -16.83 -21.42 3.39
C ARG A 7 -15.48 -20.81 2.99
N TYR A 8 -14.47 -20.80 3.86
CA TYR A 8 -13.12 -20.34 3.52
C TYR A 8 -12.35 -21.33 2.63
N ALA A 9 -12.55 -22.64 2.81
CA ALA A 9 -11.93 -23.67 1.98
C ALA A 9 -12.43 -23.65 0.52
N ARG A 10 -13.62 -23.08 0.26
CA ARG A 10 -14.15 -22.88 -1.08
C ARG A 10 -13.54 -21.64 -1.72
N LYS A 11 -12.77 -21.84 -2.79
CA LYS A 11 -12.32 -20.74 -3.67
C LYS A 11 -13.55 -19.92 -4.13
N PRO A 12 -13.51 -18.58 -4.09
CA PRO A 12 -14.65 -17.76 -4.48
C PRO A 12 -14.99 -18.02 -5.96
N LYS A 13 -16.24 -18.40 -6.24
CA LYS A 13 -16.74 -18.56 -7.61
C LYS A 13 -17.03 -17.19 -8.24
N GLY A 14 -15.97 -16.48 -8.63
CA GLY A 14 -16.06 -15.18 -9.29
C GLY A 14 -14.79 -14.34 -9.12
N LYS A 15 -14.71 -13.22 -9.85
CA LYS A 15 -13.61 -12.23 -9.74
C LYS A 15 -13.79 -11.34 -8.50
N GLY A 16 -13.73 -11.94 -7.32
CA GLY A 16 -13.91 -11.21 -6.05
C GLY A 16 -13.17 -11.89 -4.89
N LYS A 17 -12.63 -11.09 -3.97
CA LYS A 17 -12.06 -11.61 -2.72
C LYS A 17 -13.20 -12.10 -1.83
N ALA A 18 -13.03 -13.25 -1.18
CA ALA A 18 -14.01 -13.74 -0.20
C ALA A 18 -14.15 -12.73 0.96
N PHE A 19 -15.35 -12.59 1.52
CA PHE A 19 -15.61 -11.64 2.60
C PHE A 19 -14.69 -11.95 3.81
N PRO A 20 -13.88 -11.00 4.29
CA PRO A 20 -12.82 -11.31 5.26
C PRO A 20 -13.36 -11.78 6.62
N PHE A 21 -14.58 -11.36 7.01
CA PHE A 21 -15.17 -11.63 8.32
C PHE A 21 -16.30 -12.68 8.31
N VAL A 22 -16.32 -13.61 7.33
CA VAL A 22 -17.31 -14.72 7.30
C VAL A 22 -17.30 -15.49 8.63
N HIS A 23 -16.12 -15.73 9.22
CA HIS A 23 -16.01 -16.44 10.50
C HIS A 23 -16.73 -15.69 11.63
N CYS A 24 -16.43 -14.40 11.82
CA CYS A 24 -17.02 -13.58 12.88
C CYS A 24 -18.54 -13.44 12.68
N TRP A 25 -19.02 -13.26 11.44
CA TRP A 25 -20.45 -13.22 11.13
C TRP A 25 -21.16 -14.53 11.50
N LEU A 26 -20.61 -15.68 11.10
CA LEU A 26 -21.20 -16.99 11.41
C LEU A 26 -21.22 -17.30 12.90
N GLN A 27 -20.34 -16.69 13.70
CA GLN A 27 -20.35 -16.83 15.16
C GLN A 27 -21.41 -15.97 15.84
N ILE A 28 -21.72 -14.76 15.32
CA ILE A 28 -22.65 -13.83 15.95
C ILE A 28 -24.09 -13.90 15.42
N ARG A 29 -24.33 -14.46 14.21
CA ARG A 29 -25.66 -14.50 13.57
C ARG A 29 -26.75 -15.18 14.40
N HIS A 30 -26.38 -16.13 15.26
CA HIS A 30 -27.30 -16.85 16.15
C HIS A 30 -27.49 -16.19 17.52
N SER A 31 -26.85 -15.04 17.77
CA SER A 31 -27.16 -14.24 18.95
C SER A 31 -28.54 -13.58 18.82
N GLU A 32 -29.20 -13.35 19.95
CA GLU A 32 -30.57 -12.85 20.04
C GLU A 32 -30.81 -11.56 19.24
N LYS A 33 -29.80 -10.68 19.16
CA LYS A 33 -29.83 -9.44 18.36
C LYS A 33 -30.03 -9.65 16.85
N PHE A 34 -29.70 -10.83 16.32
CA PHE A 34 -29.77 -11.16 14.90
C PHE A 34 -30.77 -12.29 14.59
N ALA A 35 -31.14 -13.13 15.57
CA ALA A 35 -32.12 -14.19 15.41
C ALA A 35 -33.46 -13.69 14.84
N SER A 36 -33.99 -12.58 15.36
CA SER A 36 -35.25 -11.98 14.88
C SER A 36 -35.15 -11.46 13.43
N ARG A 37 -33.95 -11.01 13.01
CA ARG A 37 -33.69 -10.53 11.64
C ARG A 37 -33.62 -11.70 10.65
N GLU A 38 -33.12 -12.85 11.08
CA GLU A 38 -33.04 -14.07 10.28
C GLU A 38 -34.43 -14.70 10.07
N GLN A 39 -35.26 -14.78 11.13
CA GLN A 39 -36.66 -15.23 11.02
C GLN A 39 -37.51 -14.33 10.09
N ALA A 40 -37.38 -13.01 10.20
CA ALA A 40 -38.09 -12.07 9.34
C ALA A 40 -37.68 -12.19 7.86
N ASN A 41 -36.41 -12.52 7.56
CA ASN A 41 -35.93 -12.72 6.19
C ASN A 41 -36.48 -14.03 5.58
N LEU A 42 -36.57 -15.09 6.38
CA LEU A 42 -37.20 -16.35 5.95
C LEU A 42 -38.70 -16.16 5.62
N GLN A 43 -39.42 -15.38 6.43
CA GLN A 43 -40.82 -15.00 6.15
C GLN A 43 -40.96 -14.07 4.93
N ALA A 44 -39.99 -13.18 4.68
CA ALA A 44 -40.01 -12.34 3.48
C ALA A 44 -39.82 -13.18 2.19
N GLN A 45 -38.98 -14.23 2.24
CA GLN A 45 -38.75 -15.12 1.09
C GLN A 45 -39.94 -16.04 0.81
N SER A 46 -40.73 -16.45 1.80
CA SER A 46 -41.97 -17.22 1.56
C SER A 46 -43.08 -16.40 0.89
N ASN A 47 -43.06 -15.07 1.05
CA ASN A 47 -44.16 -14.19 0.60
C ASN A 47 -43.96 -13.64 -0.82
N SER A 48 -42.85 -13.96 -1.50
CA SER A 48 -42.49 -13.46 -2.83
C SER A 48 -43.13 -14.25 -4.00
N SER A 49 -44.41 -14.64 -3.89
CA SER A 49 -45.08 -15.57 -4.82
C SER A 49 -46.49 -15.15 -5.31
N HIS A 50 -46.80 -13.85 -5.29
CA HIS A 50 -47.91 -13.15 -5.99
C HIS A 50 -47.62 -11.63 -5.94
N GLY A 51 -47.91 -10.75 -6.90
CA GLY A 51 -48.49 -10.87 -8.25
C GLY A 51 -49.40 -9.65 -8.56
N GLN A 52 -49.13 -8.90 -9.66
CA GLN A 52 -50.03 -7.90 -10.31
C GLN A 52 -50.40 -6.60 -9.53
N ASP A 53 -50.83 -5.45 -10.08
CA ASP A 53 -50.88 -4.86 -11.46
C ASP A 53 -51.18 -3.32 -11.43
N GLU A 54 -50.93 -2.57 -12.53
CA GLU A 54 -51.52 -1.23 -12.93
C GLU A 54 -51.53 -0.05 -11.88
N GLY A 55 -51.94 1.22 -12.10
CA GLY A 55 -52.40 2.07 -13.24
C GLY A 55 -53.33 3.21 -12.69
N GLN A 56 -53.63 4.36 -13.32
CA GLN A 56 -53.10 5.12 -14.47
C GLN A 56 -53.77 6.55 -14.52
N GLN A 57 -53.16 7.57 -15.20
CA GLN A 57 -53.78 8.86 -15.67
C GLN A 57 -54.37 9.84 -14.59
N GLU A 58 -54.87 11.06 -14.87
CA GLU A 58 -54.67 12.22 -15.77
C GLU A 58 -55.95 13.10 -15.66
N SER A 59 -55.86 14.43 -15.64
CA SER A 59 -56.85 15.37 -16.26
C SER A 59 -56.58 16.82 -15.83
N GLY A 60 -56.88 17.79 -16.71
CA GLY A 60 -56.84 19.21 -16.40
C GLY A 60 -57.99 19.96 -17.09
N GLN A 61 -58.44 21.07 -16.50
CA GLN A 61 -59.43 21.96 -17.11
C GLN A 61 -59.22 23.39 -16.59
N GLY A 62 -59.19 24.36 -17.51
CA GLY A 62 -59.04 25.78 -17.18
C GLY A 62 -60.35 26.54 -17.33
N GLN A 63 -60.42 27.72 -16.71
CA GLN A 63 -61.41 28.75 -17.04
C GLN A 63 -60.80 30.14 -16.83
N ASP A 64 -61.15 31.05 -17.72
CA ASP A 64 -60.53 32.37 -17.91
C ASP A 64 -61.54 33.48 -17.53
N SER A 65 -61.07 34.57 -16.93
CA SER A 65 -61.86 35.77 -16.63
C SER A 65 -60.94 36.94 -16.28
N SER A 66 -60.92 37.94 -17.15
CA SER A 66 -59.98 39.06 -17.11
C SER A 66 -60.41 40.18 -16.17
N ALA A 67 -59.44 40.75 -15.43
CA ALA A 67 -59.52 42.12 -14.92
C ALA A 67 -58.12 42.78 -14.94
N PRO A 68 -57.93 43.94 -15.60
CA PRO A 68 -56.60 44.53 -15.77
C PRO A 68 -56.27 45.50 -14.63
N ASN A 69 -55.20 45.26 -13.87
CA ASN A 69 -54.59 46.35 -13.11
C ASN A 69 -53.10 46.15 -12.78
N ALA A 70 -52.37 47.28 -12.82
CA ALA A 70 -51.05 47.56 -12.26
C ALA A 70 -49.95 46.46 -12.36
N LYS A 71 -48.91 46.76 -13.14
CA LYS A 71 -47.62 46.05 -13.16
C LYS A 71 -46.95 46.06 -11.77
N LYS A 72 -47.31 45.14 -10.88
CA LYS A 72 -46.51 44.78 -9.72
C LYS A 72 -45.62 43.62 -10.11
N ALA A 73 -44.33 43.89 -10.31
CA ALA A 73 -43.36 42.86 -10.64
C ALA A 73 -43.39 41.78 -9.56
N GLN A 74 -43.75 40.55 -9.93
CA GLN A 74 -43.62 39.38 -9.07
C GLN A 74 -42.17 39.32 -8.57
N PRO A 75 -41.92 39.07 -7.26
CA PRO A 75 -40.56 38.96 -6.75
C PRO A 75 -39.81 37.89 -7.57
N PRO A 76 -38.57 38.17 -8.02
CA PRO A 76 -37.88 37.33 -8.99
C PRO A 76 -37.76 35.91 -8.46
N GLY A 77 -38.38 34.97 -9.19
CA GLY A 77 -38.53 33.59 -8.74
C GLY A 77 -37.19 32.93 -8.44
N ARG A 78 -37.22 32.05 -7.42
CA ARG A 78 -36.14 31.24 -6.80
C ARG A 78 -35.09 30.62 -7.76
N LYS A 79 -35.36 30.57 -9.07
CA LYS A 79 -34.42 30.09 -10.10
C LYS A 79 -33.23 31.05 -10.31
N LYS A 80 -33.44 32.37 -10.41
CA LYS A 80 -32.31 33.31 -10.65
C LYS A 80 -31.41 33.44 -9.42
N SER A 81 -31.98 33.50 -8.23
CA SER A 81 -31.24 33.56 -6.95
C SER A 81 -30.45 32.28 -6.60
N LYS A 82 -30.61 31.19 -7.36
CA LYS A 82 -29.83 29.95 -7.20
C LYS A 82 -28.68 29.85 -8.21
N GLU A 83 -28.72 30.63 -9.30
CA GLU A 83 -27.71 30.62 -10.35
C GLU A 83 -26.48 31.46 -9.95
N ASN A 84 -26.72 32.61 -9.30
CA ASN A 84 -25.68 33.51 -8.80
C ASN A 84 -25.03 33.06 -7.48
N MET A 85 -25.60 32.12 -6.73
CA MET A 85 -24.90 31.44 -5.62
C MET A 85 -23.85 30.41 -6.09
N LYS A 86 -23.67 30.24 -7.42
CA LYS A 86 -22.69 29.28 -7.99
C LYS A 86 -21.31 29.90 -8.26
N ARG A 87 -21.13 31.18 -7.92
CA ARG A 87 -19.84 31.89 -7.88
C ARG A 87 -19.61 32.43 -6.47
N ASP A 88 -19.59 31.52 -5.49
CA ASP A 88 -18.89 31.81 -4.25
C ASP A 88 -17.42 31.44 -4.47
N GLU A 89 -16.61 32.47 -4.71
CA GLU A 89 -15.19 32.38 -5.04
C GLU A 89 -14.36 32.40 -3.75
N GLY A 90 -14.76 31.56 -2.80
CA GLY A 90 -14.01 31.22 -1.60
C GLY A 90 -13.49 29.79 -1.73
N ASP A 91 -12.20 29.58 -1.46
CA ASP A 91 -11.64 28.23 -1.40
C ASP A 91 -12.20 27.56 -0.13
N ASP A 92 -13.24 26.74 -0.30
CA ASP A 92 -13.97 26.06 0.77
C ASP A 92 -12.99 25.50 1.82
N GLU A 93 -13.03 26.05 3.03
CA GLU A 93 -12.07 25.72 4.10
C GLU A 93 -12.03 24.22 4.37
N TYR A 94 -13.17 23.54 4.23
CA TYR A 94 -13.27 22.09 4.35
C TYR A 94 -12.51 21.35 3.24
N LYS A 95 -12.60 21.83 2.00
CA LYS A 95 -11.88 21.27 0.84
C LYS A 95 -10.37 21.50 0.96
N VAL A 96 -9.94 22.66 1.46
CA VAL A 96 -8.53 22.94 1.78
C VAL A 96 -8.03 22.03 2.90
N MET A 97 -8.80 21.89 3.99
CA MET A 97 -8.49 20.99 5.11
C MET A 97 -8.38 19.53 4.65
N MET A 98 -9.30 19.06 3.81
CA MET A 98 -9.28 17.70 3.26
C MET A 98 -8.06 17.48 2.37
N LYS A 99 -7.70 18.45 1.52
CA LYS A 99 -6.49 18.41 0.68
C LYS A 99 -5.22 18.32 1.54
N ASN A 100 -5.13 19.12 2.61
CA ASN A 100 -4.00 19.11 3.53
C ASN A 100 -3.90 17.78 4.30
N LEU A 101 -5.03 17.21 4.76
CA LEU A 101 -5.06 15.90 5.41
C LEU A 101 -4.55 14.78 4.47
N MET A 102 -4.91 14.83 3.19
CA MET A 102 -4.42 13.87 2.20
C MET A 102 -2.91 14.05 1.95
N ALA A 103 -2.43 15.30 1.84
CA ALA A 103 -1.01 15.60 1.67
C ALA A 103 -0.17 15.15 2.89
N MET A 104 -0.65 15.39 4.11
CA MET A 104 -0.01 14.90 5.33
C MET A 104 0.10 13.37 5.34
N LYS A 105 -0.95 12.65 4.95
CA LYS A 105 -0.93 11.17 4.87
C LYS A 105 0.05 10.65 3.80
N THR A 106 0.18 11.34 2.67
CA THR A 106 1.15 10.94 1.63
C THR A 106 2.58 11.19 2.07
N GLU A 107 2.88 12.34 2.70
CA GLU A 107 4.22 12.61 3.25
C GLU A 107 4.55 11.68 4.43
N GLU A 108 3.60 11.38 5.31
CA GLU A 108 3.81 10.41 6.40
C GLU A 108 4.14 9.01 5.85
N HIS A 109 3.42 8.55 4.82
CA HIS A 109 3.71 7.28 4.16
C HIS A 109 5.08 7.28 3.47
N LYS A 110 5.45 8.39 2.83
CA LYS A 110 6.75 8.58 2.19
C LYS A 110 7.87 8.55 3.23
N LEU A 111 7.78 9.31 4.32
CA LEU A 111 8.75 9.30 5.42
C LEU A 111 8.90 7.91 6.06
N LYS A 112 7.82 7.15 6.20
CA LYS A 112 7.88 5.74 6.67
C LYS A 112 8.62 4.84 5.68
N LYS A 113 8.39 5.02 4.38
CA LYS A 113 9.11 4.29 3.34
C LYS A 113 10.58 4.67 3.31
N ASP A 114 10.91 5.96 3.29
CA ASP A 114 12.28 6.46 3.26
C ASP A 114 13.06 5.98 4.50
N LYS A 115 12.43 5.99 5.69
CA LYS A 115 13.01 5.39 6.91
C LYS A 115 13.28 3.90 6.75
N TRP A 116 12.34 3.13 6.19
CA TRP A 116 12.51 1.69 5.95
C TRP A 116 13.61 1.40 4.92
N ASP A 117 13.68 2.17 3.85
CA ASP A 117 14.70 2.02 2.81
C ASP A 117 16.09 2.39 3.35
N MET A 118 16.21 3.38 4.25
CA MET A 118 17.45 3.69 4.98
C MET A 118 17.85 2.59 5.98
N ASP A 119 16.91 2.06 6.76
CA ASP A 119 17.15 0.97 7.72
C ASP A 119 17.66 -0.30 6.99
N LYS A 120 17.00 -0.66 5.89
CA LYS A 120 17.43 -1.75 5.00
C LYS A 120 18.82 -1.50 4.40
N PHE A 121 19.13 -0.27 3.99
CA PHE A 121 20.44 0.08 3.46
C PHE A 121 21.55 -0.06 4.52
N LEU A 122 21.29 0.38 5.76
CA LEU A 122 22.23 0.25 6.87
C LEU A 122 22.48 -1.22 7.26
N GLU A 123 21.43 -2.05 7.33
CA GLU A 123 21.60 -3.48 7.64
C GLU A 123 22.30 -4.23 6.49
N GLN A 124 22.02 -3.91 5.22
CA GLN A 124 22.80 -4.45 4.09
C GLN A 124 24.27 -4.05 4.21
N ARG A 125 24.56 -2.77 4.46
CA ARG A 125 25.93 -2.26 4.60
C ARG A 125 26.68 -2.92 5.76
N ARG A 126 25.98 -3.24 6.85
CA ARG A 126 26.51 -3.99 7.99
C ARG A 126 26.82 -5.44 7.62
N LEU A 127 25.92 -6.11 6.90
CA LEU A 127 26.15 -7.48 6.40
C LEU A 127 27.35 -7.55 5.46
N ASP A 128 27.51 -6.59 4.53
CA ASP A 128 28.67 -6.55 3.61
C ASP A 128 30.01 -6.40 4.35
N ILE A 129 30.02 -5.70 5.50
CA ILE A 129 31.22 -5.53 6.34
C ILE A 129 31.50 -6.82 7.11
N GLU A 130 30.47 -7.45 7.66
CA GLU A 130 30.59 -8.70 8.43
C GLU A 130 30.99 -9.88 7.53
N GLU A 131 30.45 -9.97 6.31
CA GLU A 131 30.86 -10.95 5.30
C GLU A 131 32.35 -10.81 4.99
N ARG A 132 32.82 -9.57 4.72
CA ARG A 132 34.24 -9.30 4.47
C ARG A 132 35.12 -9.62 5.68
N ARG A 133 34.63 -9.38 6.90
CA ARG A 133 35.34 -9.75 8.14
C ARG A 133 35.50 -11.27 8.25
N LEU A 134 34.43 -12.02 8.00
CA LEU A 134 34.44 -13.48 8.04
C LEU A 134 35.32 -14.09 6.93
N GLN A 135 35.26 -13.54 5.72
CA GLN A 135 36.17 -13.90 4.62
C GLN A 135 37.63 -13.70 5.03
N TRP A 136 37.98 -12.52 5.56
CA TRP A 136 39.33 -12.23 6.04
C TRP A 136 39.79 -13.17 7.17
N GLU A 137 38.90 -13.54 8.08
CA GLU A 137 39.20 -14.50 9.15
C GLU A 137 39.49 -15.90 8.60
N GLN A 138 38.73 -16.37 7.61
CA GLN A 138 38.99 -17.63 6.90
C GLN A 138 40.29 -17.58 6.07
N GLU A 139 40.55 -16.48 5.36
CA GLU A 139 41.78 -16.29 4.58
C GLU A 139 43.02 -16.33 5.49
N LYS A 140 42.94 -15.67 6.66
CA LYS A 140 43.97 -15.71 7.69
C LYS A 140 44.19 -17.13 8.20
N GLU A 141 43.12 -17.86 8.53
CA GLU A 141 43.22 -19.25 9.01
C GLU A 141 43.89 -20.16 7.97
N ILE A 142 43.52 -20.04 6.69
CA ILE A 142 44.16 -20.75 5.58
C ILE A 142 45.63 -20.36 5.43
N MET A 143 45.96 -19.07 5.47
CA MET A 143 47.34 -18.56 5.33
C MET A 143 48.27 -19.04 6.45
N PHE A 144 47.79 -19.13 7.69
CA PHE A 144 48.61 -19.50 8.86
C PHE A 144 48.44 -20.96 9.34
N CYS A 145 47.60 -21.77 8.69
CA CYS A 145 47.48 -23.21 8.98
C CYS A 145 48.83 -23.96 8.88
N ASP A 146 49.20 -24.73 9.90
CA ASP A 146 50.41 -25.55 9.81
C ASP A 146 50.18 -26.75 8.88
N LEU A 147 51.13 -26.98 7.97
CA LEU A 147 51.11 -28.07 7.02
C LEU A 147 51.82 -29.33 7.56
N SER A 148 52.50 -29.25 8.71
CA SER A 148 53.32 -30.37 9.23
C SER A 148 52.49 -31.64 9.51
N THR A 149 51.28 -31.49 10.04
CA THR A 149 50.41 -32.58 10.53
C THR A 149 49.39 -33.12 9.53
N LEU A 150 49.16 -32.45 8.41
CA LEU A 150 48.14 -32.80 7.42
C LEU A 150 48.50 -34.05 6.59
N ASP A 151 47.56 -34.57 5.79
CA ASP A 151 47.88 -35.51 4.70
C ASP A 151 48.34 -34.78 3.42
N ASN A 152 48.67 -35.51 2.34
CA ASN A 152 49.20 -34.88 1.11
C ASN A 152 48.12 -34.06 0.39
N ASP A 153 46.90 -34.58 0.30
CA ASP A 153 45.80 -33.95 -0.43
C ASP A 153 45.30 -32.68 0.28
N GLN A 154 45.24 -32.72 1.62
CA GLN A 154 44.98 -31.57 2.47
C GLN A 154 46.05 -30.48 2.32
N ARG A 155 47.34 -30.84 2.30
CA ARG A 155 48.43 -29.89 2.03
C ARG A 155 48.25 -29.23 0.66
N THR A 156 47.99 -30.02 -0.38
CA THR A 156 47.77 -29.52 -1.73
C THR A 156 46.57 -28.57 -1.80
N TYR A 157 45.46 -28.89 -1.12
CA TYR A 157 44.30 -28.00 -1.02
C TYR A 157 44.63 -26.66 -0.34
N VAL A 158 45.29 -26.68 0.82
CA VAL A 158 45.65 -25.44 1.55
C VAL A 158 46.63 -24.59 0.73
N LEU A 159 47.61 -25.21 0.07
CA LEU A 159 48.55 -24.50 -0.82
C LEU A 159 47.83 -23.87 -2.03
N ALA A 160 46.89 -24.59 -2.65
CA ALA A 160 46.07 -24.05 -3.73
C ALA A 160 45.21 -22.85 -3.27
N LYS A 161 44.58 -22.96 -2.10
CA LYS A 161 43.79 -21.85 -1.52
C LYS A 161 44.66 -20.63 -1.19
N ARG A 162 45.87 -20.81 -0.67
CA ARG A 162 46.83 -19.70 -0.48
C ARG A 162 47.19 -19.00 -1.79
N ALA A 163 47.38 -19.76 -2.87
CA ALA A 163 47.64 -19.19 -4.19
C ALA A 163 46.45 -18.40 -4.75
N GLU A 164 45.21 -18.86 -4.52
CA GLU A 164 43.99 -18.11 -4.85
C GLU A 164 43.91 -16.79 -4.07
N ILE A 165 44.12 -16.82 -2.75
CA ILE A 165 44.10 -15.64 -1.87
C ILE A 165 45.19 -14.63 -2.24
N ALA A 166 46.42 -15.09 -2.51
CA ALA A 166 47.50 -14.22 -2.97
C ALA A 166 47.17 -13.54 -4.31
N LYS A 167 46.49 -14.26 -5.22
CA LYS A 167 46.03 -13.74 -6.51
C LYS A 167 44.93 -12.69 -6.35
N THR A 168 43.91 -12.94 -5.52
CA THR A 168 42.83 -11.96 -5.27
C THR A 168 43.35 -10.71 -4.57
N ALA A 169 44.26 -10.84 -3.62
CA ALA A 169 44.93 -9.72 -2.96
C ALA A 169 45.80 -8.88 -3.94
N SER A 170 46.52 -9.53 -4.85
CA SER A 170 47.29 -8.83 -5.90
C SER A 170 46.38 -8.06 -6.88
N LEU A 171 45.24 -8.65 -7.26
CA LEU A 171 44.25 -8.00 -8.12
C LEU A 171 43.58 -6.80 -7.44
N SER A 172 43.22 -6.91 -6.15
CA SER A 172 42.62 -5.79 -5.41
C SER A 172 43.62 -4.67 -5.14
N SER A 173 44.88 -4.99 -4.86
CA SER A 173 45.98 -4.02 -4.75
C SER A 173 46.24 -3.26 -6.06
N SER A 174 46.09 -3.91 -7.22
CA SER A 174 46.41 -3.31 -8.52
C SER A 174 45.36 -2.31 -9.01
N GLY A 175 44.16 -2.30 -8.42
CA GLY A 175 43.08 -1.37 -8.77
C GLY A 175 43.11 -0.03 -8.03
N GLY A 176 44.10 0.21 -7.15
CA GLY A 176 44.06 1.26 -6.12
C GLY A 176 45.14 2.34 -6.18
N GLY A 177 45.85 2.52 -7.29
CA GLY A 177 47.02 3.41 -7.32
C GLY A 177 47.31 4.10 -8.65
N SER A 178 46.70 5.26 -8.88
CA SER A 178 47.34 6.41 -9.55
C SER A 178 46.49 7.69 -9.44
N ILE A 179 46.71 8.47 -8.39
CA ILE A 179 46.64 9.94 -8.43
C ILE A 179 47.74 10.42 -7.48
N GLY A 180 48.74 11.07 -8.06
CA GLY A 180 49.98 11.47 -7.40
C GLY A 180 50.74 12.42 -8.31
N GLU A 181 50.03 13.33 -8.97
CA GLU A 181 50.63 14.26 -9.91
C GLU A 181 51.36 15.38 -9.16
N SER A 182 52.59 15.61 -9.58
CA SER A 182 53.61 16.38 -8.88
C SER A 182 53.40 17.89 -8.95
N GLY A 183 52.99 18.50 -7.83
CA GLY A 183 52.99 19.96 -7.65
C GLY A 183 54.36 20.51 -7.25
N ASN A 184 55.29 20.65 -8.20
CA ASN A 184 56.63 21.20 -7.93
C ASN A 184 56.61 22.75 -7.91
N PHE A 185 56.32 23.34 -6.75
CA PHE A 185 56.39 24.80 -6.54
C PHE A 185 57.83 25.25 -6.27
N SER A 186 58.57 25.62 -7.32
CA SER A 186 59.86 26.29 -7.20
C SER A 186 59.67 27.79 -6.97
N SER A 187 60.24 28.29 -5.86
CA SER A 187 60.30 29.71 -5.55
C SER A 187 61.36 30.43 -6.41
N VAL A 188 60.98 31.56 -6.99
CA VAL A 188 61.85 32.69 -7.38
C VAL A 188 61.08 33.97 -7.07
#